data_AF-G1PFA7-F1
#
_entry.id   AF-G1PFA7-F1
#
_cell.length_a   1.000
_cell.length_b   1.000
_cell.length_c   1.000
_cell.angle_alpha   90.00
_cell.angle_beta   90.00
_cell.angle_gamma   90.00
#
_symmetry.space_group_name_H-M   'P 1'
#
loop_
_entity.id
_entity.type
_entity.pdbx_description
1 polymer ?
#
loop_
_entity_poly.entity_id
_entity_poly.type
_entity_poly.pdbx_seq_one_letter_code
_entity_poly.pdbx_strand_id
1 'polypeptide(L)'
;MGSESTYSECETFTDEDTSTVVHPELQPEGDMDSAGGSAMPSECLDAMEEPGHGALLLLPGRSHLHSQSVVTVIGDEEHFEDYGEGSEAELSPETLCNGEHGCRDPTFLTPSPTKRLSSKKVARHLLQSGALTMEALQDPPPDPLEGMEEDIADKVVFLEKRVSELEKDTAANGEQHSRLRQENLQLVHSCQSINLFLRHKPYMSQEEEEIEKESPVLKARKIHLDFILILYPRLQQLDEENSELRSCTPCLKANIERLEEEKQKLLDEIEELSLRLSDEQENRRKLGDRLSHERHQFQKDKEATQELIEDLRKQLEHLQLFKLEAEQRRGRSNSVGLQEYNSRTRESELEQEVRRLKQDNRNLKEQNDELNGQIINLSIQGAKNLFSTSFSESLAAEISSVSRDELMEAIQKQEEINFRLQDYIDRIIVAIMETNPSILEVK
;
A
#
# COMPACT_ATOMS: atom_id res chain seq x y z
N MET A 1 36.09 47.03 25.32
CA MET A 1 37.24 46.33 25.91
C MET A 1 36.76 44.92 26.23
N GLY A 2 36.96 43.87 25.44
CA GLY A 2 37.97 43.56 24.44
C GLY A 2 38.47 42.16 24.76
N SER A 3 38.12 41.18 23.94
CA SER A 3 38.88 39.92 23.76
C SER A 3 38.27 39.17 22.58
N GLU A 4 38.72 39.56 21.39
CA GLU A 4 38.68 38.73 20.18
C GLU A 4 39.53 37.49 20.42
N SER A 5 38.97 36.30 20.21
CA SER A 5 39.74 35.07 20.06
C SER A 5 39.92 34.83 18.57
N THR A 6 41.12 35.08 18.07
CA THR A 6 41.55 34.74 16.72
C THR A 6 41.53 33.22 16.55
N TYR A 7 40.70 32.75 15.63
CA TYR A 7 40.73 31.37 15.15
C TYR A 7 41.95 31.23 14.23
N SER A 8 42.88 30.33 14.57
CA SER A 8 44.03 30.01 13.73
C SER A 8 43.54 29.10 12.60
N GLU A 9 43.41 29.64 11.40
CA GLU A 9 43.21 28.82 10.21
C GLU A 9 44.52 28.07 9.90
N CYS A 10 44.46 26.75 9.89
CA CYS A 10 45.54 25.91 9.40
C CYS A 10 45.56 25.99 7.87
N GLU A 11 46.54 26.68 7.31
CA GLU A 11 46.88 26.59 5.88
C GLU A 11 47.29 25.15 5.57
N THR A 12 46.46 24.45 4.80
CA THR A 12 46.84 23.19 4.15
C THR A 12 47.80 23.52 3.01
N PHE A 13 49.10 23.32 3.24
CA PHE A 13 50.09 23.25 2.17
C PHE A 13 49.83 21.99 1.34
N THR A 14 49.39 22.17 0.09
CA THR A 14 49.46 21.12 -0.92
C THR A 14 50.90 21.05 -1.43
N ASP A 15 51.65 20.03 -1.00
CA ASP A 15 52.92 19.65 -1.64
C ASP A 15 52.60 19.07 -3.02
N GLU A 16 52.50 19.94 -4.01
CA GLU A 16 52.31 19.57 -5.42
C GLU A 16 53.38 20.25 -6.27
N ASP A 17 54.65 19.95 -5.98
CA ASP A 17 55.77 20.28 -6.88
C ASP A 17 56.96 19.35 -6.60
N THR A 18 56.86 18.09 -7.03
CA THR A 18 58.06 17.26 -7.32
C THR A 18 57.78 16.21 -8.39
N SER A 19 57.24 16.62 -9.53
CA SER A 19 57.27 15.78 -10.74
C SER A 19 58.53 16.10 -11.53
N THR A 20 59.65 15.53 -11.11
CA THR A 20 60.86 15.44 -11.94
C THR A 20 60.51 14.63 -13.19
N VAL A 21 60.43 15.33 -14.32
CA VAL A 21 60.29 14.75 -15.66
C VAL A 21 61.49 13.84 -15.93
N VAL A 22 61.31 12.54 -15.73
CA VAL A 22 62.23 11.52 -16.24
C VAL A 22 61.92 11.33 -17.73
N HIS A 23 62.80 11.87 -18.57
CA HIS A 23 62.83 11.56 -20.00
C HIS A 23 62.92 10.04 -20.22
N PRO A 24 62.10 9.44 -21.11
CA PRO A 24 62.38 8.10 -21.60
C PRO A 24 63.57 8.16 -22.55
N GLU A 25 64.72 7.70 -22.08
CA GLU A 25 65.89 7.43 -22.90
C GLU A 25 65.55 6.42 -24.01
N LEU A 26 66.05 6.73 -25.19
CA LEU A 26 66.01 5.95 -26.42
C LEU A 26 66.54 4.52 -26.20
N GLN A 27 65.73 3.52 -26.48
CA GLN A 27 66.23 2.16 -26.75
C GLN A 27 66.96 2.17 -28.10
N PRO A 28 68.13 1.53 -28.25
CA PRO A 28 68.72 1.28 -29.55
C PRO A 28 68.07 0.07 -30.21
N GLU A 29 67.94 0.16 -31.53
CA GLU A 29 67.35 -0.83 -32.42
C GLU A 29 68.03 -2.20 -32.30
N GLY A 30 67.21 -3.25 -32.30
CA GLY A 30 67.61 -4.62 -32.56
C GLY A 30 67.05 -5.05 -33.91
N ASP A 31 67.94 -5.27 -34.87
CA ASP A 31 67.66 -5.86 -36.18
C ASP A 31 66.97 -7.22 -36.02
N MET A 32 65.77 -7.38 -36.60
CA MET A 32 65.21 -8.68 -36.92
C MET A 32 64.49 -8.62 -38.27
N ASP A 33 65.26 -8.72 -39.34
CA ASP A 33 64.79 -9.24 -40.62
C ASP A 33 64.69 -10.77 -40.51
N SER A 34 63.48 -11.32 -40.65
CA SER A 34 63.32 -12.66 -41.23
C SER A 34 61.91 -12.86 -41.78
N ALA A 35 61.81 -12.73 -43.09
CA ALA A 35 60.67 -13.21 -43.87
C ALA A 35 60.64 -14.75 -43.93
N GLY A 36 59.43 -15.32 -43.95
CA GLY A 36 59.19 -16.64 -44.56
C GLY A 36 58.22 -17.56 -43.82
N GLY A 37 57.00 -17.68 -44.35
CA GLY A 37 56.36 -19.00 -44.44
C GLY A 37 55.01 -19.20 -43.76
N SER A 38 53.94 -18.75 -44.43
CA SER A 38 52.78 -19.56 -44.81
C SER A 38 52.08 -20.45 -43.76
N ALA A 39 50.90 -20.02 -43.31
CA ALA A 39 49.63 -20.72 -43.57
C ALA A 39 48.43 -19.84 -43.19
N MET A 40 47.83 -19.22 -44.21
CA MET A 40 46.43 -18.76 -44.25
C MET A 40 45.53 -19.99 -44.56
N PRO A 41 44.16 -19.94 -44.48
CA PRO A 41 43.33 -18.73 -44.60
C PRO A 41 42.00 -18.65 -43.79
N SER A 42 41.42 -17.44 -43.83
CA SER A 42 40.01 -17.04 -44.05
C SER A 42 38.86 -17.76 -43.32
N GLU A 43 37.78 -17.10 -42.90
CA GLU A 43 36.94 -16.17 -43.69
C GLU A 43 36.31 -15.05 -42.83
N CYS A 44 36.33 -13.84 -43.37
CA CYS A 44 35.33 -12.81 -43.09
C CYS A 44 33.96 -13.28 -43.60
N LEU A 45 32.86 -12.90 -42.93
CA LEU A 45 31.74 -12.18 -43.54
C LEU A 45 30.72 -11.74 -42.49
N ASP A 46 30.25 -10.53 -42.73
CA ASP A 46 29.19 -9.77 -42.08
C ASP A 46 27.81 -10.34 -42.47
N ALA A 47 26.88 -10.48 -41.52
CA ALA A 47 25.45 -10.70 -41.81
C ALA A 47 24.57 -10.35 -40.61
N MET A 48 23.56 -9.53 -40.90
CA MET A 48 22.44 -9.12 -40.08
C MET A 48 21.49 -10.28 -39.66
N GLU A 49 20.54 -9.91 -38.79
CA GLU A 49 19.24 -10.53 -38.46
C GLU A 49 19.11 -11.35 -37.16
N GLU A 50 18.49 -10.67 -36.18
CA GLU A 50 17.38 -11.06 -35.29
C GLU A 50 17.41 -12.29 -34.35
N PRO A 51 16.68 -12.21 -33.21
CA PRO A 51 16.93 -13.01 -32.01
C PRO A 51 16.02 -14.23 -31.90
N GLY A 52 16.64 -15.42 -31.93
CA GLY A 52 16.01 -16.70 -31.64
C GLY A 52 15.99 -17.04 -30.14
N HIS A 53 14.84 -17.49 -29.68
CA HIS A 53 14.44 -17.82 -28.32
C HIS A 53 15.39 -18.72 -27.51
N GLY A 54 15.44 -18.43 -26.20
CA GLY A 54 15.21 -19.41 -25.14
C GLY A 54 16.35 -20.38 -24.81
N ALA A 55 17.18 -20.01 -23.83
CA ALA A 55 17.91 -20.97 -23.01
C ALA A 55 18.09 -20.43 -21.58
N LEU A 56 17.17 -20.83 -20.69
CA LEU A 56 17.31 -20.69 -19.24
C LEU A 56 18.39 -21.67 -18.75
N LEU A 57 19.53 -21.14 -18.30
CA LEU A 57 20.49 -21.88 -17.47
C LEU A 57 20.17 -21.62 -15.99
N LEU A 58 19.66 -22.66 -15.33
CA LEU A 58 19.42 -22.75 -13.91
C LEU A 58 20.74 -22.84 -13.13
N LEU A 59 20.91 -22.00 -12.11
CA LEU A 59 21.79 -22.23 -10.97
C LEU A 59 20.96 -22.28 -9.66
N PRO A 60 21.25 -23.18 -8.72
CA PRO A 60 20.37 -23.45 -7.58
C PRO A 60 20.81 -22.70 -6.31
N GLY A 61 19.86 -22.06 -5.61
CA GLY A 61 20.21 -21.40 -4.34
C GLY A 61 19.11 -20.63 -3.59
N ARG A 62 18.18 -21.38 -2.99
CA ARG A 62 17.56 -21.13 -1.67
C ARG A 62 16.38 -20.15 -1.49
N SER A 63 15.38 -20.73 -0.80
CA SER A 63 14.35 -20.21 0.12
C SER A 63 13.16 -19.40 -0.41
N HIS A 64 12.05 -20.15 -0.54
CA HIS A 64 10.65 -19.74 -0.45
C HIS A 64 10.39 -18.67 0.62
N LEU A 65 9.69 -17.61 0.23
CA LEU A 65 8.63 -17.00 1.00
C LEU A 65 7.51 -16.57 0.03
N HIS A 66 6.30 -16.93 0.43
CA HIS A 66 5.08 -16.91 -0.35
C HIS A 66 4.46 -15.51 -0.29
N SER A 67 4.35 -14.81 -1.41
CA SER A 67 3.33 -13.77 -1.58
C SER A 67 3.03 -13.62 -3.06
N GLN A 68 1.82 -14.02 -3.45
CA GLN A 68 1.30 -13.93 -4.80
C GLN A 68 1.09 -12.46 -5.17
N SER A 69 1.76 -12.00 -6.22
CA SER A 69 1.26 -10.91 -7.07
C SER A 69 1.71 -11.19 -8.50
N VAL A 70 0.78 -11.70 -9.30
CA VAL A 70 0.96 -11.87 -10.74
C VAL A 70 0.45 -10.58 -11.39
N VAL A 71 1.37 -9.76 -11.88
CA VAL A 71 1.06 -8.73 -12.88
C VAL A 71 1.59 -9.27 -14.21
N THR A 72 0.70 -9.86 -15.00
CA THR A 72 0.95 -10.14 -16.42
C THR A 72 0.58 -8.88 -17.21
N VAL A 73 1.58 -8.26 -17.82
CA VAL A 73 1.39 -7.32 -18.93
C VAL A 73 1.00 -8.15 -20.14
N ILE A 74 -0.28 -8.09 -20.52
CA ILE A 74 -0.76 -8.52 -21.83
C ILE A 74 -1.23 -7.23 -22.51
N GLY A 75 -0.42 -6.77 -23.46
CA GLY A 75 -0.87 -5.81 -24.46
C GLY A 75 -1.56 -6.59 -25.56
N ASP A 76 -2.86 -6.39 -25.70
CA ASP A 76 -3.60 -6.69 -26.92
C ASP A 76 -4.50 -5.48 -27.22
N GLU A 77 -4.30 -4.93 -28.42
CA GLU A 77 -5.11 -3.88 -29.03
C GLU A 77 -6.50 -4.45 -29.37
N GLU A 78 -7.55 -3.89 -28.77
CA GLU A 78 -8.92 -4.08 -29.24
C GLU A 78 -9.58 -2.71 -29.46
N HIS A 79 -9.94 -2.45 -30.73
CA HIS A 79 -10.76 -1.33 -31.17
C HIS A 79 -12.19 -1.48 -30.64
N PHE A 80 -12.70 -0.47 -29.93
CA PHE A 80 -14.12 -0.35 -29.63
C PHE A 80 -14.76 0.73 -30.52
N GLU A 81 -15.85 0.34 -31.18
CA GLU A 81 -16.76 1.21 -31.92
C GLU A 81 -17.46 2.20 -30.97
N ASP A 82 -17.36 3.47 -31.30
CA ASP A 82 -18.06 4.59 -30.66
C ASP A 82 -19.55 4.54 -31.00
N TYR A 83 -20.39 4.26 -30.01
CA TYR A 83 -21.82 4.57 -30.08
C TYR A 83 -22.08 5.79 -29.20
N GLY A 84 -22.09 6.96 -29.83
CA GLY A 84 -22.56 8.20 -29.24
C GLY A 84 -24.03 8.10 -28.85
N GLU A 85 -24.32 8.35 -27.57
CA GLU A 85 -25.68 8.58 -27.09
C GLU A 85 -25.76 9.96 -26.42
N GLY A 86 -26.87 10.65 -26.73
CA GLY A 86 -27.06 12.07 -26.57
C GLY A 86 -27.06 12.57 -25.12
N SER A 87 -26.51 13.77 -24.98
CA SER A 87 -26.61 14.63 -23.81
C SER A 87 -27.94 15.37 -23.85
N GLU A 88 -28.83 15.18 -22.88
CA GLU A 88 -29.72 16.26 -22.40
C GLU A 88 -30.07 16.13 -20.91
N ALA A 89 -29.77 17.23 -20.21
CA ALA A 89 -30.55 17.88 -19.17
C ALA A 89 -30.53 17.32 -17.72
N GLU A 90 -29.76 18.04 -16.92
CA GLU A 90 -29.92 18.31 -15.50
C GLU A 90 -31.39 18.61 -15.13
N LEU A 91 -31.85 18.08 -13.98
CA LEU A 91 -33.07 18.52 -13.33
C LEU A 91 -32.75 18.96 -11.89
N SER A 92 -33.09 20.21 -11.61
CA SER A 92 -33.36 20.78 -10.29
C SER A 92 -34.66 21.58 -10.34
N PRO A 93 -35.31 21.85 -9.19
CA PRO A 93 -36.75 21.67 -9.01
C PRO A 93 -37.59 22.96 -8.95
N GLU A 94 -38.89 22.76 -8.69
CA GLU A 94 -39.95 23.70 -8.26
C GLU A 94 -40.96 24.16 -9.33
N THR A 95 -42.24 23.78 -9.18
CA THR A 95 -43.39 24.70 -8.96
C THR A 95 -44.75 23.96 -8.89
N LEU A 96 -45.70 24.64 -8.25
CA LEU A 96 -47.00 24.22 -7.71
C LEU A 96 -48.19 24.16 -8.68
N CYS A 97 -49.16 23.31 -8.30
CA CYS A 97 -50.63 23.48 -8.29
C CYS A 97 -51.56 23.15 -9.49
N ASN A 98 -52.65 22.46 -9.09
CA ASN A 98 -53.98 22.23 -9.70
C ASN A 98 -54.03 21.23 -10.87
N GLY A 99 -54.93 20.25 -10.94
CA GLY A 99 -56.16 19.94 -10.22
C GLY A 99 -57.00 19.03 -11.14
N GLU A 100 -57.90 18.24 -10.56
CA GLU A 100 -59.01 17.51 -11.21
C GLU A 100 -58.80 16.05 -11.72
N HIS A 101 -59.58 15.20 -11.03
CA HIS A 101 -60.46 14.13 -11.55
C HIS A 101 -59.95 12.69 -11.69
N GLY A 102 -60.58 11.82 -10.89
CA GLY A 102 -61.22 10.61 -11.43
C GLY A 102 -60.51 9.29 -11.18
N CYS A 103 -60.47 8.84 -9.93
CA CYS A 103 -60.08 7.46 -9.60
C CYS A 103 -61.23 6.50 -9.92
N ARG A 104 -60.98 5.54 -10.82
CA ARG A 104 -61.83 4.36 -11.01
C ARG A 104 -60.95 3.14 -11.24
N ASP A 105 -61.09 2.17 -10.34
CA ASP A 105 -60.36 0.89 -10.28
C ASP A 105 -60.57 0.00 -11.52
N PRO A 106 -59.69 -1.00 -11.74
CA PRO A 106 -60.02 -2.19 -12.49
C PRO A 106 -60.19 -3.44 -11.61
N THR A 107 -61.24 -4.16 -11.96
CA THR A 107 -61.74 -5.48 -11.56
C THR A 107 -60.81 -6.68 -11.82
N PHE A 108 -60.88 -7.70 -10.95
CA PHE A 108 -60.70 -9.12 -11.29
C PHE A 108 -61.83 -9.98 -10.70
N LEU A 109 -62.12 -11.09 -11.38
CA LEU A 109 -63.38 -11.85 -11.40
C LEU A 109 -63.32 -13.21 -10.66
N THR A 110 -64.42 -13.54 -9.95
CA THR A 110 -65.18 -14.84 -9.83
C THR A 110 -64.52 -16.07 -9.15
N PRO A 111 -65.26 -17.10 -8.61
CA PRO A 111 -66.65 -17.54 -8.94
C PRO A 111 -67.60 -18.07 -7.80
N SER A 112 -68.92 -17.89 -8.03
CA SER A 112 -70.13 -18.75 -7.77
C SER A 112 -70.32 -19.57 -6.45
N PRO A 113 -71.43 -20.31 -6.25
CA PRO A 113 -72.85 -19.93 -6.18
C PRO A 113 -73.52 -20.42 -4.85
N THR A 114 -74.54 -19.76 -4.30
CA THR A 114 -75.64 -20.48 -3.62
C THR A 114 -76.87 -19.60 -3.39
N LYS A 115 -78.00 -20.20 -3.74
CA LYS A 115 -79.37 -19.73 -3.59
C LYS A 115 -79.68 -19.36 -2.13
N ARG A 116 -80.15 -18.15 -1.84
CA ARG A 116 -81.12 -17.92 -0.74
C ARG A 116 -82.18 -16.91 -1.14
N LEU A 117 -83.41 -17.32 -0.85
CA LEU A 117 -84.68 -16.78 -1.28
C LEU A 117 -84.92 -15.39 -0.69
N SER A 118 -85.30 -14.44 -1.55
CA SER A 118 -85.71 -13.09 -1.16
C SER A 118 -87.05 -13.12 -0.44
N SER A 119 -87.06 -12.67 0.81
CA SER A 119 -88.19 -12.74 1.76
C SER A 119 -89.27 -11.66 1.51
N LYS A 120 -89.66 -11.42 0.26
CA LYS A 120 -90.75 -10.48 -0.12
C LYS A 120 -92.08 -11.16 -0.49
N LYS A 121 -92.18 -12.49 -0.32
CA LYS A 121 -93.43 -13.27 -0.58
C LYS A 121 -94.12 -13.87 0.65
N VAL A 122 -93.53 -13.83 1.85
CA VAL A 122 -94.17 -14.38 3.07
C VAL A 122 -95.05 -13.36 3.79
N ALA A 123 -94.79 -12.05 3.63
CA ALA A 123 -95.58 -11.00 4.28
C ALA A 123 -96.99 -10.78 3.67
N ARG A 124 -97.33 -11.43 2.56
CA ARG A 124 -98.67 -11.34 1.94
C ARG A 124 -99.58 -12.54 2.19
N HIS A 125 -99.10 -13.60 2.84
CA HIS A 125 -99.91 -14.80 3.13
C HIS A 125 -100.50 -14.81 4.56
N LEU A 126 -100.10 -13.89 5.43
CA LEU A 126 -100.60 -13.78 6.82
C LEU A 126 -101.71 -12.73 7.01
N LEU A 127 -102.03 -11.93 5.98
CA LEU A 127 -103.17 -11.00 6.00
C LEU A 127 -104.41 -11.58 5.28
N GLN A 128 -104.35 -12.82 4.80
CA GLN A 128 -105.43 -13.46 4.05
C GLN A 128 -105.99 -14.73 4.76
N SER A 129 -105.55 -15.03 5.98
CA SER A 129 -105.93 -16.25 6.72
C SER A 129 -106.48 -15.97 8.14
N GLY A 130 -107.08 -14.79 8.35
CA GLY A 130 -107.72 -14.41 9.61
C GLY A 130 -109.22 -14.10 9.51
N ALA A 131 -109.84 -14.40 8.37
CA ALA A 131 -111.27 -14.27 8.16
C ALA A 131 -111.81 -15.64 7.75
N LEU A 132 -112.47 -16.33 8.68
CA LEU A 132 -113.64 -17.20 8.53
C LEU A 132 -113.75 -18.15 9.74
N THR A 133 -114.99 -18.28 10.24
CA THR A 133 -115.50 -19.20 11.29
C THR A 133 -115.16 -18.76 12.72
N MET A 134 -116.08 -18.23 13.52
CA MET A 134 -117.31 -18.87 13.98
C MET A 134 -118.48 -17.87 14.10
N GLU A 135 -119.39 -17.95 13.15
CA GLU A 135 -120.81 -17.62 13.32
C GLU A 135 -121.50 -18.97 13.58
N ALA A 136 -121.94 -19.24 14.81
CA ALA A 136 -122.81 -20.36 15.13
C ALA A 136 -123.45 -20.18 16.52
N LEU A 137 -124.79 -20.17 16.54
CA LEU A 137 -125.74 -20.30 17.65
C LEU A 137 -126.06 -18.98 18.39
N GLN A 138 -127.12 -18.22 18.09
CA GLN A 138 -128.55 -18.50 17.82
C GLN A 138 -129.41 -18.66 19.09
N ASP A 139 -130.37 -17.72 19.19
CA ASP A 139 -131.60 -17.63 19.99
C ASP A 139 -131.61 -17.86 21.52
N PRO A 140 -132.32 -17.00 22.29
CA PRO A 140 -132.70 -17.31 23.66
C PRO A 140 -133.74 -18.45 23.65
N PRO A 141 -133.57 -19.52 24.44
CA PRO A 141 -134.60 -20.54 24.60
C PRO A 141 -135.82 -19.97 25.35
N PRO A 142 -137.04 -20.42 25.02
CA PRO A 142 -138.28 -19.97 25.67
C PRO A 142 -138.37 -20.46 27.12
N ASP A 143 -139.00 -19.65 27.96
CA ASP A 143 -139.44 -19.98 29.32
C ASP A 143 -140.01 -21.41 29.40
N PRO A 144 -139.46 -22.29 30.24
CA PRO A 144 -140.15 -23.49 30.69
C PRO A 144 -141.19 -23.09 31.75
N LEU A 145 -142.39 -22.75 31.29
CA LEU A 145 -143.61 -22.83 32.10
C LEU A 145 -143.81 -24.30 32.48
N GLU A 146 -143.32 -24.66 33.66
CA GLU A 146 -144.14 -25.16 34.76
C GLU A 146 -145.20 -26.20 34.35
N GLY A 147 -144.89 -27.48 34.54
CA GLY A 147 -145.87 -28.52 34.22
C GLY A 147 -145.48 -29.97 34.36
N MET A 148 -144.41 -30.31 35.07
CA MET A 148 -144.34 -31.60 35.75
C MET A 148 -143.74 -31.34 37.12
N GLU A 149 -144.43 -31.87 38.11
CA GLU A 149 -144.09 -31.89 39.53
C GLU A 149 -142.81 -32.73 39.70
N GLU A 150 -141.70 -32.25 39.15
CA GLU A 150 -140.36 -32.76 39.37
C GLU A 150 -139.84 -32.06 40.61
N ASP A 151 -139.74 -32.87 41.65
CA ASP A 151 -139.41 -32.50 43.01
C ASP A 151 -138.23 -31.53 43.01
N ILE A 152 -138.31 -30.44 43.79
CA ILE A 152 -137.26 -29.41 43.89
C ILE A 152 -135.87 -30.05 44.11
N ALA A 153 -135.86 -31.24 44.73
CA ALA A 153 -134.71 -32.11 44.87
C ALA A 153 -133.95 -32.42 43.55
N ASP A 154 -134.62 -32.77 42.44
CA ASP A 154 -133.94 -33.17 41.20
C ASP A 154 -133.29 -31.98 40.48
N LYS A 155 -133.92 -30.80 40.52
CA LYS A 155 -133.33 -29.55 40.03
C LYS A 155 -132.13 -29.12 40.87
N VAL A 156 -132.21 -29.30 42.19
CA VAL A 156 -131.08 -29.06 43.09
C VAL A 156 -129.93 -30.03 42.78
N VAL A 157 -130.19 -31.32 42.60
CA VAL A 157 -129.16 -32.33 42.24
C VAL A 157 -128.54 -32.05 40.87
N PHE A 158 -129.32 -31.62 39.88
CA PHE A 158 -128.79 -31.21 38.58
C PHE A 158 -127.90 -29.97 38.68
N LEU A 159 -128.34 -28.94 39.41
CA LEU A 159 -127.55 -27.75 39.65
C LEU A 159 -126.30 -28.06 40.46
N GLU A 160 -126.37 -28.93 41.47
CA GLU A 160 -125.21 -29.41 42.22
C GLU A 160 -124.22 -30.15 41.32
N LYS A 161 -124.69 -31.01 40.41
CA LYS A 161 -123.84 -31.69 39.44
C LYS A 161 -123.20 -30.71 38.45
N ARG A 162 -123.95 -29.71 37.98
CA ARG A 162 -123.49 -28.67 37.07
C ARG A 162 -122.51 -27.72 37.74
N VAL A 163 -122.76 -27.36 38.99
CA VAL A 163 -121.84 -26.60 39.84
C VAL A 163 -120.58 -27.43 40.07
N SER A 164 -120.68 -28.72 40.36
CA SER A 164 -119.51 -29.60 40.52
C SER A 164 -118.71 -29.78 39.21
N GLU A 165 -119.38 -29.86 38.06
CA GLU A 165 -118.73 -29.87 36.74
C GLU A 165 -118.02 -28.53 36.46
N LEU A 166 -118.67 -27.40 36.74
CA LEU A 166 -118.07 -26.08 36.60
C LEU A 166 -116.93 -25.84 37.60
N GLU A 167 -117.02 -26.36 38.82
CA GLU A 167 -115.95 -26.33 39.81
C GLU A 167 -114.75 -27.15 39.33
N LYS A 168 -115.00 -28.32 38.73
CA LYS A 168 -113.95 -29.15 38.11
C LYS A 168 -113.31 -28.45 36.90
N ASP A 169 -114.11 -27.85 36.02
CA ASP A 169 -113.60 -27.11 34.86
C ASP A 169 -112.85 -25.85 35.28
N THR A 170 -113.33 -25.14 36.30
CA THR A 170 -112.65 -23.98 36.90
C THR A 170 -111.31 -24.40 37.52
N ALA A 171 -111.26 -25.56 38.18
CA ALA A 171 -110.02 -26.11 38.72
C ALA A 171 -109.05 -26.55 37.61
N ALA A 172 -109.53 -27.26 36.58
CA ALA A 172 -108.72 -27.70 35.44
C ALA A 172 -108.19 -26.51 34.61
N ASN A 173 -109.02 -25.49 34.40
CA ASN A 173 -108.62 -24.25 33.74
C ASN A 173 -107.62 -23.45 34.59
N GLY A 174 -107.81 -23.41 35.91
CA GLY A 174 -106.85 -22.83 36.86
C GLY A 174 -105.49 -23.54 36.84
N GLU A 175 -105.49 -24.87 36.71
CA GLU A 175 -104.28 -25.68 36.56
C GLU A 175 -103.60 -25.41 35.21
N GLN A 176 -104.35 -25.41 34.09
CA GLN A 176 -103.81 -25.08 32.77
C GLN A 176 -103.24 -23.66 32.73
N HIS A 177 -103.92 -22.68 33.31
CA HIS A 177 -103.43 -21.31 33.41
C HIS A 177 -102.14 -21.25 34.24
N SER A 178 -102.04 -22.03 35.32
CA SER A 178 -100.82 -22.12 36.13
C SER A 178 -99.66 -22.75 35.36
N ARG A 179 -99.92 -23.82 34.58
CA ARG A 179 -98.92 -24.45 33.70
C ARG A 179 -98.45 -23.49 32.61
N LEU A 180 -99.36 -22.86 31.88
CA LEU A 180 -99.03 -21.88 30.84
C LEU A 180 -98.26 -20.69 31.42
N ARG A 181 -98.60 -20.23 32.62
CA ARG A 181 -97.84 -19.17 33.31
C ARG A 181 -96.42 -19.61 33.62
N GLN A 182 -96.22 -20.86 34.04
CA GLN A 182 -94.90 -21.43 34.29
C GLN A 182 -94.08 -21.61 33.02
N GLU A 183 -94.68 -22.15 31.96
CA GLU A 183 -94.05 -22.29 30.63
C GLU A 183 -93.72 -20.91 30.04
N ASN A 184 -94.62 -19.94 30.15
CA ASN A 184 -94.37 -18.57 29.70
C ASN A 184 -93.21 -17.94 30.47
N LEU A 185 -93.13 -18.14 31.78
CA LEU A 185 -92.00 -17.67 32.58
C LEU A 185 -90.69 -18.33 32.14
N GLN A 186 -90.67 -19.63 31.87
CA GLN A 186 -89.50 -20.33 31.34
C GLN A 186 -89.09 -19.83 29.95
N LEU A 187 -90.06 -19.59 29.06
CA LEU A 187 -89.81 -19.01 27.75
C LEU A 187 -89.28 -17.59 27.87
N VAL A 188 -89.79 -16.77 28.79
CA VAL A 188 -89.28 -15.43 29.06
C VAL A 188 -87.83 -15.50 29.55
N HIS A 189 -87.50 -16.39 30.49
CA HIS A 189 -86.12 -16.57 30.94
C HIS A 189 -85.19 -17.08 29.82
N SER A 190 -85.68 -18.02 29.00
CA SER A 190 -84.94 -18.52 27.83
C SER A 190 -84.69 -17.43 26.80
N CYS A 191 -85.73 -16.67 26.44
CA CYS A 191 -85.64 -15.52 25.55
C CYS A 191 -84.73 -14.44 26.11
N GLN A 192 -84.78 -14.15 27.41
CA GLN A 192 -83.87 -13.20 28.07
C GLN A 192 -82.43 -13.69 28.01
N SER A 193 -82.18 -14.96 28.28
CA SER A 193 -80.83 -15.55 28.22
C SER A 193 -80.25 -15.50 26.81
N ILE A 194 -81.07 -15.86 25.80
CA ILE A 194 -80.69 -15.76 24.39
C ILE A 194 -80.49 -14.30 23.98
N ASN A 195 -81.34 -13.37 24.45
CA ASN A 195 -81.20 -11.94 24.14
C ASN A 195 -79.89 -11.38 24.71
N LEU A 196 -79.54 -11.72 25.95
CA LEU A 196 -78.27 -11.35 26.56
C LEU A 196 -77.10 -11.95 25.78
N PHE A 197 -77.16 -13.24 25.43
CA PHE A 197 -76.13 -13.88 24.62
C PHE A 197 -75.94 -13.19 23.25
N LEU A 198 -77.04 -12.88 22.55
CA LEU A 198 -76.99 -12.18 21.26
C LEU A 198 -76.52 -10.74 21.38
N ARG A 199 -76.80 -10.05 22.50
CA ARG A 199 -76.23 -8.73 22.79
C ARG A 199 -74.72 -8.80 23.00
N HIS A 200 -74.20 -9.83 23.65
CA HIS A 200 -72.76 -9.97 23.94
C HIS A 200 -71.94 -10.51 22.75
N LYS A 201 -72.52 -11.39 21.93
CA LYS A 201 -71.86 -11.99 20.76
C LYS A 201 -71.15 -11.00 19.81
N PRO A 202 -71.74 -9.88 19.38
CA PRO A 202 -71.06 -8.95 18.46
C PRO A 202 -69.79 -8.34 19.06
N TYR A 203 -69.76 -8.11 20.37
CA TYR A 203 -68.58 -7.58 21.05
C TYR A 203 -67.44 -8.59 21.07
N MET A 204 -67.73 -9.86 21.38
CA MET A 204 -66.72 -10.92 21.36
C MET A 204 -66.17 -11.16 19.95
N SER A 205 -67.05 -11.18 18.92
CA SER A 205 -66.58 -11.34 17.54
C SER A 205 -65.77 -10.14 17.05
N GLN A 206 -66.11 -8.94 17.51
CA GLN A 206 -65.36 -7.73 17.17
C GLN A 206 -63.98 -7.74 17.84
N GLU A 207 -63.89 -8.13 19.10
CA GLU A 207 -62.63 -8.26 19.84
C GLU A 207 -61.73 -9.35 19.22
N GLU A 208 -62.29 -10.50 18.82
CA GLU A 208 -61.57 -11.55 18.11
C GLU A 208 -61.04 -11.08 16.73
N GLU A 209 -61.86 -10.35 15.96
CA GLU A 209 -61.46 -9.81 14.65
C GLU A 209 -60.39 -8.71 14.79
N GLU A 210 -60.45 -7.90 15.85
CA GLU A 210 -59.45 -6.87 16.16
C GLU A 210 -58.11 -7.51 16.56
N ILE A 211 -58.12 -8.53 17.43
CA ILE A 211 -56.92 -9.30 17.81
C ILE A 211 -56.32 -10.02 16.59
N GLU A 212 -57.15 -10.59 15.71
CA GLU A 212 -56.69 -11.26 14.49
C GLU A 212 -56.03 -10.29 13.52
N LYS A 213 -56.53 -9.05 13.42
CA LYS A 213 -55.92 -7.99 12.59
C LYS A 213 -54.67 -7.38 13.23
N GLU A 214 -54.62 -7.21 14.54
CA GLU A 214 -53.46 -6.63 15.24
C GLU A 214 -52.26 -7.59 15.31
N SER A 215 -52.50 -8.90 15.44
CA SER A 215 -51.47 -9.95 15.53
C SER A 215 -50.44 -9.95 14.38
N PRO A 216 -50.81 -9.95 13.09
CA PRO A 216 -49.85 -9.93 11.98
C PRO A 216 -49.10 -8.60 11.90
N VAL A 217 -49.75 -7.47 12.22
CA VAL A 217 -49.11 -6.14 12.23
C VAL A 217 -48.01 -6.09 13.30
N LEU A 218 -48.27 -6.62 14.49
CA LEU A 218 -47.27 -6.72 15.56
C LEU A 218 -46.09 -7.63 15.18
N LYS A 219 -46.37 -8.77 14.52
CA LYS A 219 -45.32 -9.67 14.01
C LYS A 219 -44.45 -9.00 12.94
N ALA A 220 -45.05 -8.31 11.98
CA ALA A 220 -44.33 -7.57 10.95
C ALA A 220 -43.48 -6.44 11.56
N ARG A 221 -44.03 -5.70 12.54
CA ARG A 221 -43.31 -4.66 13.27
C ARG A 221 -42.12 -5.23 14.05
N LYS A 222 -42.28 -6.39 14.69
CA LYS A 222 -41.19 -7.07 15.40
C LYS A 222 -40.07 -7.48 14.44
N ILE A 223 -40.41 -8.11 13.32
CA ILE A 223 -39.44 -8.48 12.27
C ILE A 223 -38.70 -7.23 11.77
N HIS A 224 -39.42 -6.14 11.50
CA HIS A 224 -38.82 -4.89 11.08
C HIS A 224 -37.86 -4.31 12.12
N LEU A 225 -38.23 -4.38 13.41
CA LEU A 225 -37.37 -3.92 14.51
C LEU A 225 -36.11 -4.80 14.65
N ASP A 226 -36.25 -6.12 14.50
CA ASP A 226 -35.11 -7.06 14.51
C ASP A 226 -34.15 -6.76 13.34
N PHE A 227 -34.69 -6.46 12.15
CA PHE A 227 -33.87 -6.00 11.01
C PHE A 227 -33.16 -4.68 11.30
N ILE A 228 -33.86 -3.69 11.86
CA ILE A 228 -33.23 -2.41 12.26
C ILE A 228 -32.10 -2.66 13.27
N LEU A 229 -32.32 -3.54 14.26
CA LEU A 229 -31.33 -3.84 15.28
C LEU A 229 -30.05 -4.49 14.72
N ILE A 230 -30.15 -5.22 13.61
CA ILE A 230 -28.99 -5.81 12.92
C ILE A 230 -28.34 -4.79 11.95
N LEU A 231 -29.15 -4.05 11.19
CA LEU A 231 -28.65 -3.13 10.17
C LEU A 231 -28.01 -1.88 10.77
N TYR A 232 -28.54 -1.36 11.88
CA TYR A 232 -28.06 -0.12 12.48
C TYR A 232 -26.61 -0.21 13.00
N PRO A 233 -26.20 -1.23 13.78
CA PRO A 233 -24.79 -1.39 14.18
C PRO A 233 -23.86 -1.63 12.99
N ARG A 234 -24.33 -2.35 11.97
CA ARG A 234 -23.52 -2.59 10.76
C ARG A 234 -23.29 -1.30 9.98
N LEU A 235 -24.30 -0.43 9.89
CA LEU A 235 -24.16 0.90 9.30
C LEU A 235 -23.18 1.75 10.11
N GLN A 236 -23.33 1.78 11.43
CA GLN A 236 -22.42 2.52 12.30
C GLN A 236 -20.97 2.04 12.16
N GLN A 237 -20.74 0.73 12.10
CA GLN A 237 -19.40 0.17 11.88
C GLN A 237 -18.82 0.63 10.53
N LEU A 238 -19.62 0.60 9.45
CA LEU A 238 -19.17 1.07 8.14
C LEU A 238 -18.89 2.57 8.13
N ASP A 239 -19.65 3.36 8.89
CA ASP A 239 -19.41 4.79 9.06
C ASP A 239 -18.11 5.07 9.84
N GLU A 240 -17.84 4.31 10.90
CA GLU A 240 -16.59 4.35 11.67
C GLU A 240 -15.40 3.99 10.78
N GLU A 241 -15.43 2.85 10.08
CA GLU A 241 -14.39 2.42 9.13
C GLU A 241 -14.16 3.49 8.03
N ASN A 242 -15.23 4.06 7.48
CA ASN A 242 -15.10 5.16 6.51
C ASN A 242 -14.47 6.41 7.12
N SER A 243 -14.79 6.74 8.38
CA SER A 243 -14.22 7.90 9.06
C SER A 243 -12.71 7.70 9.32
N GLU A 244 -12.30 6.50 9.69
CA GLU A 244 -10.89 6.13 9.87
C GLU A 244 -10.13 6.24 8.54
N LEU A 245 -10.65 5.64 7.46
CA LEU A 245 -10.07 5.75 6.12
C LEU A 245 -9.94 7.22 5.67
N ARG A 246 -10.98 8.02 5.88
CA ARG A 246 -10.96 9.46 5.59
C ARG A 246 -9.93 10.20 6.44
N SER A 247 -9.69 9.77 7.68
CA SER A 247 -8.71 10.39 8.58
C SER A 247 -7.25 10.04 8.22
N CYS A 248 -7.00 8.84 7.68
CA CYS A 248 -5.65 8.43 7.25
C CYS A 248 -5.27 9.01 5.88
N THR A 249 -6.26 9.30 5.03
CA THR A 249 -6.06 9.81 3.66
C THR A 249 -5.16 11.06 3.59
N PRO A 250 -5.32 12.11 4.41
CA PRO A 250 -4.46 13.30 4.38
C PRO A 250 -3.00 13.00 4.69
N CYS A 251 -2.73 12.12 5.67
CA CYS A 251 -1.36 11.75 6.04
C CYS A 251 -0.67 11.00 4.90
N LEU A 252 -1.39 10.09 4.23
CA LEU A 252 -0.87 9.38 3.07
C LEU A 252 -0.62 10.32 1.89
N LYS A 253 -1.52 11.27 1.63
CA LYS A 253 -1.32 12.30 0.58
C LYS A 253 -0.10 13.16 0.84
N ALA A 254 0.07 13.67 2.06
CA ALA A 254 1.25 14.45 2.43
C ALA A 254 2.55 13.63 2.30
N ASN A 255 2.50 12.33 2.60
CA ASN A 255 3.64 11.44 2.41
C ASN A 255 3.97 11.23 0.92
N ILE A 256 2.95 11.08 0.07
CA ILE A 256 3.12 10.99 -1.39
C ILE A 256 3.76 12.28 -1.91
N GLU A 257 3.21 13.45 -1.57
CA GLU A 257 3.75 14.75 -2.01
C GLU A 257 5.21 14.93 -1.61
N ARG A 258 5.57 14.60 -0.36
CA ARG A 258 6.97 14.67 0.11
C ARG A 258 7.89 13.74 -0.67
N LEU A 259 7.45 12.51 -0.95
CA LEU A 259 8.23 11.56 -1.75
C LEU A 259 8.36 12.01 -3.21
N GLU A 260 7.34 12.65 -3.77
CA GLU A 260 7.39 13.25 -5.11
C GLU A 260 8.37 14.42 -5.17
N GLU A 261 8.43 15.27 -4.14
CA GLU A 261 9.43 16.33 -4.02
C GLU A 261 10.85 15.77 -3.89
N GLU A 262 11.05 14.74 -3.06
CA GLU A 262 12.36 14.07 -2.91
C GLU A 262 12.79 13.43 -4.23
N LYS A 263 11.86 12.76 -4.94
CA LYS A 263 12.11 12.22 -6.28
C LYS A 263 12.52 13.32 -7.26
N GLN A 264 11.81 14.46 -7.28
CA GLN A 264 12.15 15.55 -8.20
C GLN A 264 13.54 16.13 -7.90
N LYS A 265 13.87 16.35 -6.62
CA LYS A 265 15.21 16.82 -6.22
C LYS A 265 16.32 15.88 -6.68
N LEU A 266 16.12 14.56 -6.53
CA LEU A 266 17.09 13.56 -6.98
C LEU A 266 17.20 13.53 -8.51
N LEU A 267 16.11 13.74 -9.25
CA LEU A 267 16.17 13.84 -10.71
C LEU A 267 16.96 15.07 -11.15
N ASP A 268 16.71 16.23 -10.54
CA ASP A 268 17.45 17.46 -10.83
C ASP A 268 18.96 17.29 -10.53
N GLU A 269 19.31 16.61 -9.43
CA GLU A 269 20.71 16.30 -9.08
C GLU A 269 21.35 15.31 -10.07
N ILE A 270 20.61 14.29 -10.53
CA ILE A 270 21.08 13.36 -11.56
C ILE A 270 21.34 14.11 -12.88
N GLU A 271 20.47 15.03 -13.27
CA GLU A 271 20.65 15.84 -14.47
C GLU A 271 21.88 16.74 -14.36
N GLU A 272 22.07 17.41 -13.21
CA GLU A 272 23.25 18.25 -12.95
C GLU A 272 24.55 17.43 -12.99
N LEU A 273 24.58 16.27 -12.33
CA LEU A 273 25.75 15.38 -12.33
C LEU A 273 26.02 14.80 -13.73
N SER A 274 24.97 14.49 -14.49
CA SER A 274 25.10 14.02 -15.88
C SER A 274 25.68 15.09 -16.78
N LEU A 275 25.27 16.36 -16.63
CA LEU A 275 25.84 17.48 -17.36
C LEU A 275 27.32 17.68 -17.00
N ARG A 276 27.66 17.72 -15.71
CA ARG A 276 29.05 17.82 -15.24
C ARG A 276 29.93 16.69 -15.77
N LEU A 277 29.41 15.45 -15.79
CA LEU A 277 30.12 14.30 -16.33
C LEU A 277 30.37 14.45 -17.83
N SER A 278 29.37 14.92 -18.58
CA SER A 278 29.51 15.19 -20.02
C SER A 278 30.57 16.26 -20.30
N ASP A 279 30.54 17.36 -19.54
CA ASP A 279 31.52 18.44 -19.66
C ASP A 279 32.94 17.93 -19.39
N GLU A 280 33.13 17.11 -18.35
CA GLU A 280 34.44 16.51 -18.08
C GLU A 280 34.88 15.49 -19.12
N GLN A 281 33.95 14.72 -19.69
CA GLN A 281 34.26 13.83 -20.82
C GLN A 281 34.69 14.63 -22.06
N GLU A 282 34.07 15.78 -22.32
CA GLU A 282 34.49 16.68 -23.38
C GLU A 282 35.85 17.32 -23.11
N ASN A 283 36.10 17.79 -21.89
CA ASN A 283 37.40 18.34 -21.49
C ASN A 283 38.52 17.31 -21.62
N ARG A 284 38.27 16.07 -21.21
CA ARG A 284 39.20 14.95 -21.37
C ARG A 284 39.50 14.67 -22.84
N ARG A 285 38.48 14.67 -23.71
CA ARG A 285 38.68 14.54 -25.17
C ARG A 285 39.54 15.67 -25.71
N LYS A 286 39.23 16.93 -25.39
CA LYS A 286 40.00 18.11 -25.80
C LYS A 286 41.46 18.06 -25.32
N LEU A 287 41.71 17.60 -24.09
CA LEU A 287 43.06 17.46 -23.57
C LEU A 287 43.81 16.30 -24.26
N GLY A 288 43.12 15.19 -24.52
CA GLY A 288 43.65 14.08 -25.32
C GLY A 288 44.06 14.50 -26.73
N ASP A 289 43.21 15.28 -27.41
CA ASP A 289 43.49 15.81 -28.75
C ASP A 289 44.70 16.75 -28.74
N ARG A 290 44.82 17.62 -27.73
CA ARG A 290 45.99 18.50 -27.55
C ARG A 290 47.27 17.70 -27.34
N LEU A 291 47.24 16.69 -26.47
CA LEU A 291 48.40 15.83 -26.21
C LEU A 291 48.82 15.03 -27.46
N SER A 292 47.86 14.55 -28.23
CA SER A 292 48.11 13.88 -29.52
C SER A 292 48.77 14.82 -30.52
N HIS A 293 48.26 16.06 -30.62
CA HIS A 293 48.85 17.10 -31.47
C HIS A 293 50.29 17.44 -31.06
N GLU A 294 50.55 17.65 -29.76
CA GLU A 294 51.90 17.92 -29.25
C GLU A 294 52.85 16.74 -29.50
N ARG A 295 52.40 15.49 -29.30
CA ARG A 295 53.21 14.31 -29.65
C ARG A 295 53.58 14.28 -31.12
N HIS A 296 52.63 14.55 -32.00
CA HIS A 296 52.87 14.54 -33.44
C HIS A 296 53.80 15.69 -33.87
N GLN A 297 53.65 16.87 -33.26
CA GLN A 297 54.53 18.01 -33.50
C GLN A 297 55.96 17.72 -33.02
N PHE A 298 56.10 17.18 -31.81
CA PHE A 298 57.41 16.78 -31.28
C PHE A 298 58.07 15.70 -32.15
N GLN A 299 57.30 14.74 -32.66
CA GLN A 299 57.82 13.71 -33.56
C GLN A 299 58.32 14.31 -34.89
N LYS A 300 57.58 15.26 -35.47
CA LYS A 300 58.02 16.00 -36.67
C LYS A 300 59.30 16.81 -36.41
N ASP A 301 59.38 17.50 -35.29
CA ASP A 301 60.57 18.28 -34.92
C ASP A 301 61.77 17.35 -34.67
N LYS A 302 61.54 16.20 -34.04
CA LYS A 302 62.56 15.16 -33.86
C LYS A 302 63.07 14.64 -35.21
N GLU A 303 62.18 14.35 -36.16
CA GLU A 303 62.56 13.94 -37.52
C GLU A 303 63.37 15.03 -38.24
N ALA A 304 62.92 16.30 -38.18
CA ALA A 304 63.65 17.42 -38.79
C ALA A 304 65.04 17.64 -38.18
N THR A 305 65.17 17.52 -36.85
CA THR A 305 66.49 17.61 -36.19
C THR A 305 67.39 16.43 -36.53
N GLN A 306 66.82 15.23 -36.70
CA GLN A 306 67.55 14.04 -37.13
C GLN A 306 68.06 14.18 -38.57
N GLU A 307 67.24 14.69 -39.49
CA GLU A 307 67.66 15.00 -40.87
C GLU A 307 68.84 16.00 -40.88
N LEU A 308 68.76 17.06 -40.07
CA LEU A 308 69.86 18.03 -39.93
C LEU A 308 71.14 17.36 -39.40
N ILE A 309 71.03 16.46 -38.41
CA ILE A 309 72.16 15.71 -37.87
C ILE A 309 72.79 14.84 -38.97
N GLU A 310 71.99 14.18 -39.80
CA GLU A 310 72.48 13.35 -40.90
C GLU A 310 73.20 14.17 -41.97
N ASP A 311 72.67 15.35 -42.32
CA ASP A 311 73.33 16.25 -43.26
C ASP A 311 74.66 16.78 -42.72
N LEU A 312 74.72 17.15 -41.43
CA LEU A 312 75.96 17.54 -40.78
C LEU A 312 76.97 16.38 -40.71
N ARG A 313 76.51 15.14 -40.48
CA ARG A 313 77.36 13.93 -40.53
C ARG A 313 77.95 13.72 -41.92
N LYS A 314 77.15 13.84 -42.99
CA LYS A 314 77.64 13.75 -44.38
C LYS A 314 78.66 14.84 -44.69
N GLN A 315 78.42 16.08 -44.26
CA GLN A 315 79.38 17.17 -44.44
C GLN A 315 80.70 16.93 -43.69
N LEU A 316 80.64 16.39 -42.46
CA LEU A 316 81.80 15.99 -41.69
C LEU A 316 82.60 14.89 -42.38
N GLU A 317 81.92 13.87 -42.92
CA GLU A 317 82.56 12.78 -43.67
C GLU A 317 83.27 13.32 -44.92
N HIS A 318 82.62 14.17 -45.71
CA HIS A 318 83.24 14.83 -46.86
C HIS A 318 84.48 15.66 -46.47
N LEU A 319 84.42 16.39 -45.37
CA LEU A 319 85.55 17.19 -44.89
C LEU A 319 86.71 16.31 -44.40
N GLN A 320 86.43 15.18 -43.75
CA GLN A 320 87.43 14.20 -43.34
C GLN A 320 88.13 13.58 -44.55
N LEU A 321 87.38 13.15 -45.57
CA LEU A 321 87.94 12.64 -46.82
C LEU A 321 88.81 13.68 -47.53
N PHE A 322 88.37 14.93 -47.59
CA PHE A 322 89.14 16.03 -48.17
C PHE A 322 90.46 16.26 -47.43
N LYS A 323 90.45 16.26 -46.08
CA LYS A 323 91.67 16.37 -45.27
C LYS A 323 92.63 15.21 -45.55
N LEU A 324 92.12 13.98 -45.62
CA LEU A 324 92.93 12.80 -45.90
C LEU A 324 93.59 12.88 -47.28
N GLU A 325 92.84 13.31 -48.30
CA GLU A 325 93.37 13.52 -49.66
C GLU A 325 94.43 14.64 -49.69
N ALA A 326 94.23 15.73 -48.94
CA ALA A 326 95.19 16.81 -48.79
C ALA A 326 96.48 16.38 -48.08
N GLU A 327 96.38 15.56 -47.03
CA GLU A 327 97.53 14.96 -46.33
C GLU A 327 98.27 13.95 -47.21
N GLN A 328 97.55 13.17 -48.01
CA GLN A 328 98.15 12.26 -48.99
C GLN A 328 98.97 13.03 -50.03
N ARG A 329 98.56 14.25 -50.40
CA ARG A 329 99.35 15.15 -51.25
C ARG A 329 100.49 15.86 -50.51
N ARG A 330 100.47 15.96 -49.17
CA ARG A 330 101.51 16.62 -48.36
C ARG A 330 102.61 15.69 -47.83
N GLY A 331 102.46 14.38 -47.95
CA GLY A 331 103.45 13.40 -47.52
C GLY A 331 103.45 13.18 -46.00
N ARG A 332 103.42 11.91 -45.58
CA ARG A 332 103.35 11.49 -44.16
C ARG A 332 104.55 12.02 -43.38
N SER A 333 104.28 12.82 -42.34
CA SER A 333 105.28 13.21 -41.35
C SER A 333 105.37 12.11 -40.27
N ASN A 334 106.52 11.45 -40.17
CA ASN A 334 106.74 10.24 -39.37
C ASN A 334 106.88 10.45 -37.84
N SER A 335 106.54 11.63 -37.30
CA SER A 335 106.66 11.91 -35.86
C SER A 335 105.38 11.61 -35.05
N VAL A 336 104.27 11.28 -35.71
CA VAL A 336 102.94 11.19 -35.06
C VAL A 336 102.61 9.77 -34.56
N GLY A 337 103.19 8.73 -35.17
CA GLY A 337 102.79 7.33 -34.90
C GLY A 337 103.02 6.83 -33.47
N LEU A 338 104.00 7.36 -32.74
CA LEU A 338 104.26 6.96 -31.35
C LEU A 338 103.29 7.65 -30.36
N GLN A 339 102.88 8.89 -30.65
CA GLN A 339 101.86 9.60 -29.89
C GLN A 339 100.47 9.03 -30.17
N GLU A 340 100.19 8.64 -31.41
CA GLU A 340 98.97 7.90 -31.77
C GLU A 340 98.89 6.54 -31.08
N TYR A 341 100.02 5.82 -30.91
CA TYR A 341 100.02 4.55 -30.19
C TYR A 341 99.69 4.72 -28.70
N ASN A 342 100.35 5.67 -28.02
CA ASN A 342 100.04 5.99 -26.61
C ASN A 342 98.60 6.51 -26.43
N SER A 343 98.10 7.31 -27.39
CA SER A 343 96.71 7.76 -27.40
C SER A 343 95.73 6.60 -27.60
N ARG A 344 96.02 5.66 -28.51
CA ARG A 344 95.19 4.45 -28.75
C ARG A 344 95.15 3.51 -27.54
N THR A 345 96.27 3.32 -26.84
CA THR A 345 96.29 2.50 -25.62
C THR A 345 95.42 3.14 -24.53
N ARG A 346 95.56 4.46 -24.31
CA ARG A 346 94.73 5.20 -23.35
C ARG A 346 93.26 5.26 -23.74
N GLU A 347 92.96 5.37 -25.03
CA GLU A 347 91.62 5.30 -25.58
C GLU A 347 91.00 3.92 -25.31
N SER A 348 91.74 2.83 -25.53
CA SER A 348 91.27 1.48 -25.24
C SER A 348 90.99 1.25 -23.74
N GLU A 349 91.81 1.82 -22.85
CA GLU A 349 91.58 1.78 -21.40
C GLU A 349 90.30 2.54 -21.02
N LEU A 350 90.10 3.75 -21.56
CA LEU A 350 88.88 4.53 -21.34
C LEU A 350 87.64 3.83 -21.92
N GLU A 351 87.74 3.20 -23.09
CA GLU A 351 86.66 2.41 -23.69
C GLU A 351 86.31 1.18 -22.84
N GLN A 352 87.30 0.53 -22.24
CA GLN A 352 87.07 -0.57 -21.30
C GLN A 352 86.38 -0.07 -20.04
N GLU A 353 86.80 1.08 -19.51
CA GLU A 353 86.17 1.69 -18.33
C GLU A 353 84.73 2.14 -18.63
N VAL A 354 84.47 2.73 -19.80
CA VAL A 354 83.10 3.08 -20.23
C VAL A 354 82.25 1.81 -20.38
N ARG A 355 82.79 0.72 -20.92
CA ARG A 355 82.06 -0.56 -21.00
C ARG A 355 81.75 -1.12 -19.61
N ARG A 356 82.70 -1.06 -18.69
CA ARG A 356 82.51 -1.47 -17.29
C ARG A 356 81.45 -0.63 -16.60
N LEU A 357 81.54 0.70 -16.69
CA LEU A 357 80.57 1.64 -16.11
C LEU A 357 79.18 1.51 -16.72
N LYS A 358 79.07 1.21 -18.02
CA LYS A 358 77.78 0.90 -18.66
C LYS A 358 77.19 -0.41 -18.16
N GLN A 359 78.02 -1.43 -17.91
CA GLN A 359 77.56 -2.68 -17.30
C GLN A 359 77.08 -2.44 -15.87
N ASP A 360 77.86 -1.71 -15.05
CA ASP A 360 77.50 -1.40 -13.67
C ASP A 360 76.21 -0.56 -13.60
N ASN A 361 76.04 0.42 -14.49
CA ASN A 361 74.79 1.20 -14.57
C ASN A 361 73.58 0.33 -14.96
N ARG A 362 73.76 -0.62 -15.90
CA ARG A 362 72.68 -1.56 -16.24
C ARG A 362 72.30 -2.40 -15.04
N ASN A 363 73.29 -2.96 -14.33
CA ASN A 363 73.04 -3.75 -13.12
C ASN A 363 72.36 -2.92 -12.01
N LEU A 364 72.78 -1.67 -11.80
CA LEU A 364 72.16 -0.76 -10.82
C LEU A 364 70.73 -0.42 -11.21
N LYS A 365 70.45 -0.23 -12.51
CA LYS A 365 69.09 0.02 -13.02
C LYS A 365 68.19 -1.20 -12.81
N GLU A 366 68.68 -2.41 -13.11
CA GLU A 366 67.96 -3.66 -12.84
C GLU A 366 67.64 -3.82 -11.34
N GLN A 367 68.60 -3.54 -10.46
CA GLN A 367 68.37 -3.55 -9.00
C GLN A 367 67.36 -2.48 -8.56
N ASN A 368 67.41 -1.30 -9.15
CA ASN A 368 66.47 -0.22 -8.86
C ASN A 368 65.04 -0.60 -9.31
N ASP A 369 64.91 -1.15 -10.51
CA ASP A 369 63.63 -1.64 -11.05
C ASP A 369 63.07 -2.78 -10.19
N GLU A 370 63.92 -3.69 -9.69
CA GLU A 370 63.52 -4.74 -8.76
C GLU A 370 63.07 -4.19 -7.40
N LEU A 371 63.81 -3.22 -6.83
CA LEU A 371 63.41 -2.55 -5.59
C LEU A 371 62.11 -1.76 -5.76
N ASN A 372 61.92 -1.07 -6.88
CA ASN A 372 60.66 -0.40 -7.20
C ASN A 372 59.51 -1.40 -7.32
N GLY A 373 59.75 -2.55 -7.94
CA GLY A 373 58.80 -3.67 -7.99
C GLY A 373 58.44 -4.19 -6.58
N GLN A 374 59.43 -4.29 -5.68
CA GLN A 374 59.19 -4.67 -4.27
C GLN A 374 58.36 -3.61 -3.53
N ILE A 375 58.64 -2.32 -3.71
CA ILE A 375 57.87 -1.22 -3.11
C ILE A 375 56.40 -1.27 -3.58
N ILE A 376 56.18 -1.46 -4.88
CA ILE A 376 54.83 -1.60 -5.44
C ILE A 376 54.13 -2.84 -4.86
N ASN A 377 54.83 -3.97 -4.73
CA ASN A 377 54.24 -5.18 -4.16
C ASN A 377 53.87 -4.98 -2.68
N LEU A 378 54.75 -4.36 -1.89
CA LEU A 378 54.49 -4.01 -0.50
C LEU A 378 53.35 -3.00 -0.35
N SER A 379 53.27 -1.99 -1.22
CA SER A 379 52.17 -1.01 -1.19
C SER A 379 50.83 -1.64 -1.58
N ILE A 380 50.82 -2.53 -2.58
CA ILE A 380 49.63 -3.31 -2.96
C ILE A 380 49.23 -4.26 -1.83
N GLN A 381 50.18 -4.93 -1.17
CA GLN A 381 49.89 -5.77 -0.01
C GLN A 381 49.37 -4.94 1.17
N GLY A 382 49.96 -3.77 1.44
CA GLY A 382 49.47 -2.83 2.45
C GLY A 382 48.03 -2.39 2.16
N ALA A 383 47.75 -1.99 0.91
CA ALA A 383 46.39 -1.65 0.47
C ALA A 383 45.44 -2.85 0.57
N LYS A 384 45.83 -4.03 0.10
CA LYS A 384 45.04 -5.27 0.22
C LYS A 384 44.74 -5.61 1.67
N ASN A 385 45.70 -5.42 2.58
CA ASN A 385 45.49 -5.64 4.00
C ASN A 385 44.46 -4.64 4.55
N LEU A 386 44.50 -3.36 4.15
CA LEU A 386 43.47 -2.38 4.52
C LEU A 386 42.07 -2.74 3.98
N PHE A 387 41.98 -3.34 2.79
CA PHE A 387 40.70 -3.81 2.23
C PHE A 387 40.25 -5.17 2.80
N SER A 388 41.19 -6.01 3.24
CA SER A 388 40.92 -7.36 3.76
C SER A 388 40.72 -7.40 5.26
N THR A 389 41.21 -6.40 6.01
CA THR A 389 40.75 -6.15 7.38
C THR A 389 39.25 -5.87 7.28
N SER A 390 38.47 -6.87 7.66
CA SER A 390 37.02 -6.75 7.71
C SER A 390 36.65 -5.58 8.60
N PHE A 391 35.57 -4.85 8.29
CA PHE A 391 35.08 -3.72 9.09
C PHE A 391 35.05 -4.00 10.60
N SER A 392 34.98 -5.27 11.01
CA SER A 392 35.05 -5.78 12.38
C SER A 392 36.35 -5.50 13.16
N GLU A 393 37.47 -5.13 12.52
CA GLU A 393 38.75 -4.81 13.21
C GLU A 393 39.11 -3.31 13.17
N SER A 394 38.23 -2.45 12.65
CA SER A 394 38.46 -0.99 12.67
C SER A 394 38.08 -0.40 14.03
N LEU A 395 38.77 0.66 14.47
CA LEU A 395 38.44 1.42 15.69
C LEU A 395 36.94 1.80 15.76
N ALA A 396 36.31 2.05 14.61
CA ALA A 396 34.88 2.31 14.51
C ALA A 396 34.00 1.09 14.90
N ALA A 397 34.43 -0.14 14.59
CA ALA A 397 33.76 -1.36 15.01
C ALA A 397 34.04 -1.70 16.47
N GLU A 398 35.20 -1.33 17.03
CA GLU A 398 35.45 -1.41 18.47
C GLU A 398 34.54 -0.46 19.25
N ILE A 399 34.35 0.77 18.76
CA ILE A 399 33.39 1.73 19.32
C ILE A 399 31.95 1.23 19.19
N SER A 400 31.64 0.49 18.12
CA SER A 400 30.30 -0.06 17.87
C SER A 400 30.05 -1.40 18.57
N SER A 401 31.10 -2.11 18.99
CA SER A 401 31.01 -3.42 19.67
C SER A 401 30.87 -3.28 21.18
N VAL A 402 31.24 -2.12 21.75
CA VAL A 402 30.88 -1.76 23.13
C VAL A 402 29.37 -1.70 23.19
N SER A 403 28.79 -2.67 23.91
CA SER A 403 27.34 -2.71 24.06
C SER A 403 26.88 -1.50 24.89
N ARG A 404 25.67 -1.03 24.63
CA ARG A 404 25.02 0.00 25.46
C ARG A 404 25.09 -0.36 26.95
N ASP A 405 24.99 -1.66 27.25
CA ASP A 405 25.02 -2.18 28.62
C ASP A 405 26.42 -2.04 29.25
N GLU A 406 27.49 -2.35 28.52
CA GLU A 406 28.87 -2.15 28.99
C GLU A 406 29.21 -0.67 29.21
N LEU A 407 28.73 0.23 28.32
CA LEU A 407 28.91 1.66 28.48
C LEU A 407 28.16 2.19 29.72
N MET A 408 26.92 1.75 29.92
CA MET A 408 26.12 2.11 31.09
C MET A 408 26.76 1.59 32.39
N GLU A 409 27.33 0.39 32.38
CA GLU A 409 28.05 -0.17 33.54
C GLU A 409 29.33 0.64 33.85
N ALA A 410 30.09 1.04 32.82
CA ALA A 410 31.28 1.87 32.99
C ALA A 410 30.95 3.26 33.56
N ILE A 411 29.88 3.89 33.08
CA ILE A 411 29.38 5.16 33.62
C ILE A 411 28.98 4.99 35.09
N GLN A 412 28.25 3.95 35.42
CA GLN A 412 27.83 3.69 36.80
C GLN A 412 29.01 3.47 37.75
N LYS A 413 30.04 2.72 37.30
CA LYS A 413 31.30 2.57 38.07
C LYS A 413 32.02 3.90 38.26
N GLN A 414 32.04 4.76 37.24
CA GLN A 414 32.65 6.09 37.35
C GLN A 414 31.88 6.99 38.31
N GLU A 415 30.55 6.95 38.29
CA GLU A 415 29.71 7.67 39.25
C GLU A 415 29.95 7.19 40.69
N GLU A 416 30.10 5.88 40.92
CA GLU A 416 30.44 5.34 42.24
C GLU A 416 31.83 5.82 42.72
N ILE A 417 32.82 5.80 41.84
CA ILE A 417 34.18 6.31 42.16
C ILE A 417 34.12 7.80 42.49
N ASN A 418 33.40 8.59 41.70
CA ASN A 418 33.23 10.02 41.94
C ASN A 418 32.54 10.28 43.29
N PHE A 419 31.50 9.52 43.63
CA PHE A 419 30.84 9.63 44.92
C PHE A 419 31.80 9.32 46.08
N ARG A 420 32.63 8.29 45.93
CA ARG A 420 33.65 7.93 46.94
C ARG A 420 34.75 8.97 47.05
N LEU A 421 35.19 9.56 45.94
CA LEU A 421 36.16 10.66 45.95
C LEU A 421 35.57 11.90 46.62
N GLN A 422 34.29 12.19 46.40
CA GLN A 422 33.62 13.31 47.03
C GLN A 422 33.51 13.12 48.54
N ASP A 423 33.08 11.95 49.03
CA ASP A 423 33.09 11.62 50.47
C ASP A 423 34.51 11.71 51.07
N TYR A 424 35.54 11.27 50.32
CA TYR A 424 36.93 11.40 50.78
C TYR A 424 37.38 12.87 50.86
N ILE A 425 37.07 13.68 49.86
CA ILE A 425 37.36 15.12 49.85
C ILE A 425 36.63 15.81 50.99
N ASP A 426 35.34 15.52 51.18
CA ASP A 426 34.53 16.09 52.26
C ASP A 426 35.14 15.78 53.63
N ARG A 427 35.59 14.54 53.85
CA ARG A 427 36.31 14.15 55.08
C ARG A 427 37.62 14.91 55.27
N ILE A 428 38.38 15.11 54.19
CA ILE A 428 39.61 15.91 54.25
C ILE A 428 39.28 17.38 54.57
N ILE A 429 38.29 17.97 53.90
CA ILE A 429 37.88 19.35 54.11
C ILE A 429 37.48 19.55 55.57
N VAL A 430 36.66 18.66 56.13
CA VAL A 430 36.29 18.68 57.55
C VAL A 430 37.53 18.62 58.45
N ALA A 431 38.44 17.68 58.20
CA ALA A 431 39.68 17.55 58.98
C ALA A 431 40.58 18.80 58.90
N ILE A 432 40.66 19.44 57.73
CA ILE A 432 41.40 20.69 57.54
C ILE A 432 40.71 21.85 58.26
N MET A 433 39.39 21.96 58.17
CA MET A 433 38.62 22.98 58.89
C MET A 433 38.82 22.88 60.41
N GLU A 434 38.95 21.65 60.94
CA GLU A 434 39.20 21.39 62.37
C GLU A 434 40.65 21.67 62.78
N THR A 435 41.63 21.45 61.89
CA THR A 435 43.05 21.50 62.25
C THR A 435 43.74 22.82 61.87
N ASN A 436 43.49 23.34 60.66
CA ASN A 436 44.07 24.59 60.17
C ASN A 436 43.26 25.17 58.98
N PRO A 437 42.27 26.06 59.24
CA PRO A 437 41.33 26.50 58.22
C PRO A 437 41.92 27.45 57.16
N SER A 438 43.08 28.08 57.42
CA SER A 438 43.69 29.04 56.47
C SER A 438 44.17 28.39 55.17
N ILE A 439 44.27 27.05 55.11
CA ILE A 439 44.64 26.29 53.91
C ILE A 439 43.53 26.31 52.85
N LEU A 440 42.28 26.48 53.24
CA LEU A 440 41.12 26.53 52.34
C LEU A 440 40.81 27.93 51.80
N GLU A 441 41.61 28.94 52.17
CA GLU A 441 41.41 30.31 51.75
C GLU A 441 41.90 30.50 50.30
N VAL A 442 40.96 30.54 49.35
CA VAL A 442 41.27 30.82 47.94
C VAL A 442 41.61 32.32 47.84
N LYS A 443 42.85 32.62 47.45
CA LYS A 443 43.35 33.99 47.27
C LYS A 443 42.89 34.64 45.97
#